data_AF-A0A164QHC6-F1
#
_entry.id   AF-A0A164QHC6-F1
#
_cell.length_a   1.000
_cell.length_b   1.000
_cell.length_c   1.000
_cell.angle_alpha   90.00
_cell.angle_beta   90.00
_cell.angle_gamma   90.00
#
_symmetry.space_group_name_H-M   'P 1'
#
loop_
_entity.id
_entity.type
_entity.pdbx_description
1 polymer ?
#
loop_
_entity_poly.entity_id
_entity_poly.type
_entity_poly.pdbx_seq_one_letter_code
_entity_poly.pdbx_strand_id
1 'polypeptide(L)'
;MDEEFAPNDGLDGLQDVGYLDTWETFDAYFARHHNDVGEIDGLDDDGAPHSLTLQEIVKEELELTRSAYQLSKMYGGYDGGFAAPGIVSPTKPTVKNGMMHCIKMLRKIVIKDYDDGVTPNFAAIPVILRRIQELLHAYYKFKVTGVRTPELMFCDFPSIFSVSYVLHEVGLTLQLDPPRLEVLMNEVGPQLEEMLFDDAHIIGRSRLSVIELQEVMSYRAELNADDENTIGRMMEMSEKDMAAYASVYFYADVMIGFLMTAGTTEDQRRRERKSLQKLVHWTTNNNMRAVFGDTLTDSLRSVYRDESLLIKFCRAGGIGGLMFDCTMTACSSMAQKAVRSLPEAAWEAHTSTALLNTTRSMAEIKKVQNSWKPLDLMILGCHNIYKNYGITPFIEASETMGWEEAMFYSYLAHQFQQRGLPRQSEDEIRALYEEFDDSPLDIKARCRWAALNRAGRWDFLELYGCDNEECCERADYLRLRTIKAFRDEKTETRLYEWGQGMISCEACHAANYCSSKCREIALSSHAGACARAQEGPAHAHGPWQDMLAGLAAEQFEEPF
;
A
#
# COMPACT_ATOMS: atom_id res chain seq x y z
N MET A 1 -51.92 -31.41 -3.81
CA MET A 1 -52.47 -30.21 -4.48
C MET A 1 -51.59 -29.04 -4.09
N ASP A 2 -50.28 -29.14 -4.36
CA ASP A 2 -49.60 -29.23 -5.66
C ASP A 2 -49.65 -27.88 -6.37
N GLU A 3 -48.58 -27.12 -6.20
CA GLU A 3 -47.92 -26.43 -7.31
C GLU A 3 -46.42 -26.37 -6.98
N GLU A 4 -45.67 -27.20 -7.70
CA GLU A 4 -44.22 -27.33 -7.68
C GLU A 4 -43.59 -26.10 -8.35
N PHE A 5 -42.67 -25.42 -7.64
CA PHE A 5 -41.72 -24.50 -8.26
C PHE A 5 -40.48 -25.29 -8.69
N ALA A 6 -40.32 -25.43 -10.00
CA ALA A 6 -39.08 -25.89 -10.62
C ALA A 6 -37.99 -24.79 -10.54
N PRO A 7 -36.70 -25.17 -10.43
CA PRO A 7 -35.58 -24.24 -10.47
C PRO A 7 -35.28 -23.87 -11.92
N ASN A 8 -35.15 -22.59 -12.23
CA ASN A 8 -34.71 -22.14 -13.55
C ASN A 8 -33.21 -21.88 -13.50
N ASP A 9 -32.47 -22.83 -14.06
CA ASP A 9 -31.07 -22.70 -14.46
C ASP A 9 -30.93 -21.63 -15.54
N GLY A 10 -29.94 -20.75 -15.39
CA GLY A 10 -29.66 -19.68 -16.35
C GLY A 10 -28.84 -18.53 -15.77
N LEU A 11 -27.82 -18.85 -14.95
CA LEU A 11 -26.78 -17.92 -14.52
C LEU A 11 -25.42 -18.44 -15.02
N ASP A 12 -25.30 -18.60 -16.32
CA ASP A 12 -24.01 -18.71 -17.03
C ASP A 12 -23.99 -17.58 -18.06
N GLY A 13 -23.24 -16.52 -17.78
CA GLY A 13 -23.11 -15.41 -18.72
C GLY A 13 -22.71 -14.04 -18.19
N LEU A 14 -22.20 -13.92 -16.94
CA LEU A 14 -21.62 -12.66 -16.42
C LEU A 14 -20.46 -12.98 -15.46
N GLN A 15 -19.45 -13.68 -15.96
CA GLN A 15 -18.12 -13.78 -15.35
C GLN A 15 -17.08 -13.51 -16.44
N ASP A 16 -17.08 -12.28 -16.95
CA ASP A 16 -15.94 -11.69 -17.64
C ASP A 16 -16.24 -10.19 -17.86
N VAL A 17 -16.12 -9.42 -16.79
CA VAL A 17 -15.90 -7.97 -16.90
C VAL A 17 -14.56 -7.74 -16.22
N GLY A 18 -13.53 -7.64 -17.05
CA GLY A 18 -12.16 -7.45 -16.63
C GLY A 18 -12.03 -6.25 -15.68
N TYR A 19 -11.33 -6.48 -14.58
CA TYR A 19 -10.86 -5.47 -13.63
C TYR A 19 -9.70 -4.62 -14.19
N LEU A 20 -9.51 -4.63 -15.51
CA LEU A 20 -8.42 -3.98 -16.25
C LEU A 20 -9.06 -2.94 -17.17
N ASP A 21 -9.23 -1.72 -16.65
CA ASP A 21 -9.19 -0.43 -17.40
C ASP A 21 -9.66 0.78 -16.58
N THR A 22 -10.14 0.62 -15.35
CA THR A 22 -10.63 1.76 -14.55
C THR A 22 -9.51 2.69 -14.05
N TRP A 23 -8.28 2.19 -13.91
CA TRP A 23 -7.16 2.94 -13.31
C TRP A 23 -6.25 3.64 -14.33
N GLU A 24 -6.08 3.13 -15.56
CA GLU A 24 -5.49 3.94 -16.64
C GLU A 24 -6.43 5.08 -17.05
N THR A 25 -7.75 4.86 -16.90
CA THR A 25 -8.75 5.93 -17.01
C THR A 25 -8.64 6.92 -15.84
N PHE A 26 -8.23 6.48 -14.65
CA PHE A 26 -7.94 7.35 -13.50
C PHE A 26 -6.71 8.21 -13.75
N ASP A 27 -5.60 7.64 -14.22
CA ASP A 27 -4.38 8.38 -14.59
C ASP A 27 -4.60 9.27 -15.82
N ALA A 28 -5.41 8.85 -16.80
CA ALA A 28 -5.76 9.68 -17.95
C ALA A 28 -6.75 10.80 -17.59
N TYR A 29 -7.68 10.57 -16.66
CA TYR A 29 -8.56 11.60 -16.12
C TYR A 29 -7.76 12.61 -15.30
N PHE A 30 -6.86 12.14 -14.42
CA PHE A 30 -5.93 12.98 -13.66
C PHE A 30 -4.95 13.72 -14.58
N ALA A 31 -4.32 13.06 -15.55
CA ALA A 31 -3.42 13.72 -16.50
C ALA A 31 -4.17 14.75 -17.37
N ARG A 32 -5.43 14.50 -17.73
CA ARG A 32 -6.25 15.48 -18.48
C ARG A 32 -6.77 16.65 -17.63
N HIS A 33 -6.84 16.51 -16.31
CA HIS A 33 -7.42 17.54 -15.42
C HIS A 33 -6.41 18.14 -14.43
N HIS A 34 -5.20 17.58 -14.32
CA HIS A 34 -4.17 17.95 -13.35
C HIS A 34 -2.72 17.84 -13.87
N ASN A 35 -2.48 17.71 -15.18
CA ASN A 35 -1.16 18.10 -15.73
C ASN A 35 -0.85 19.60 -15.54
N ASP A 36 -1.85 20.39 -15.10
CA ASP A 36 -1.77 21.81 -14.75
C ASP A 36 -2.05 22.08 -13.25
N VAL A 37 -1.70 21.19 -12.32
CA VAL A 37 -1.29 21.71 -10.99
C VAL A 37 0.14 22.20 -11.19
N GLY A 38 0.21 23.41 -11.73
CA GLY A 38 1.39 24.00 -12.33
C GLY A 38 2.62 23.90 -11.45
N GLU A 39 3.75 23.92 -12.14
CA GLU A 39 4.86 24.76 -11.69
C GLU A 39 4.31 25.94 -10.89
N ILE A 40 4.75 26.07 -9.64
CA ILE A 40 4.74 27.37 -8.98
C ILE A 40 5.83 28.19 -9.67
N ASP A 41 5.62 28.47 -10.96
CA ASP A 41 6.24 29.60 -11.64
C ASP A 41 5.35 30.78 -11.31
N GLY A 42 5.55 31.32 -10.11
CA GLY A 42 5.03 32.61 -9.74
C GLY A 42 5.75 33.70 -10.52
N LEU A 43 5.56 33.78 -11.84
CA LEU A 43 5.99 34.87 -12.70
C LEU A 43 5.08 34.97 -13.93
N ASP A 44 3.87 35.49 -13.74
CA ASP A 44 3.22 36.24 -14.82
C ASP A 44 3.96 37.58 -14.97
N ASP A 45 4.07 38.04 -16.22
CA ASP A 45 4.85 39.18 -16.76
C ASP A 45 4.59 40.57 -16.08
N ASP A 46 3.79 40.65 -15.02
CA ASP A 46 3.41 41.88 -14.32
C ASP A 46 3.79 41.96 -12.82
N GLY A 47 4.70 41.10 -12.35
CA GLY A 47 5.61 41.44 -11.23
C GLY A 47 4.99 41.74 -9.85
N ALA A 48 3.79 41.27 -9.54
CA ALA A 48 3.23 41.33 -8.18
C ALA A 48 2.80 39.92 -7.72
N PRO A 49 3.36 39.38 -6.61
CA PRO A 49 2.95 38.08 -6.10
C PRO A 49 1.54 38.19 -5.50
N HIS A 50 0.56 37.53 -6.12
CA HIS A 50 -0.72 37.28 -5.47
C HIS A 50 -0.49 36.31 -4.30
N SER A 51 -0.38 36.83 -3.08
CA SER A 51 -0.44 35.99 -1.89
C SER A 51 -1.86 35.48 -1.72
N LEU A 52 -2.08 34.19 -2.01
CA LEU A 52 -3.36 33.53 -1.73
C LEU A 52 -3.72 33.67 -0.25
N THR A 53 -5.00 33.87 0.04
CA THR A 53 -5.53 33.81 1.41
C THR A 53 -5.51 32.38 1.93
N LEU A 54 -5.48 32.20 3.26
CA LEU A 54 -5.56 30.86 3.89
C LEU A 54 -6.76 30.06 3.37
N GLN A 55 -7.91 30.72 3.19
CA GLN A 55 -9.13 30.08 2.70
C GLN A 55 -8.98 29.58 1.25
N GLU A 56 -8.25 30.31 0.41
CA GLU A 56 -7.97 29.91 -0.97
C GLU A 56 -7.02 28.71 -1.00
N ILE A 57 -5.93 28.74 -0.21
CA ILE A 57 -4.98 27.62 -0.10
C ILE A 57 -5.68 26.36 0.39
N VAL A 58 -6.47 26.44 1.49
CA VAL A 58 -7.22 25.29 2.00
C VAL A 58 -8.22 24.77 0.96
N LYS A 59 -8.86 25.65 0.20
CA LYS A 59 -9.81 25.25 -0.85
C LYS A 59 -9.12 24.50 -1.98
N GLU A 60 -7.93 24.93 -2.40
CA GLU A 60 -7.09 24.26 -3.41
C GLU A 60 -6.63 22.89 -2.92
N GLU A 61 -6.17 22.78 -1.67
CA GLU A 61 -5.80 21.49 -1.10
C GLU A 61 -7.00 20.52 -1.10
N LEU A 62 -8.20 20.99 -0.78
CA LEU A 62 -9.41 20.16 -0.75
C LEU A 62 -9.92 19.68 -2.13
N GLU A 63 -9.34 20.13 -3.23
CA GLU A 63 -9.76 19.72 -4.59
C GLU A 63 -9.51 18.24 -4.84
N LEU A 64 -8.41 17.70 -4.31
CA LEU A 64 -8.08 16.28 -4.48
C LEU A 64 -9.17 15.39 -3.87
N THR A 65 -9.59 15.69 -2.63
CA THR A 65 -10.68 14.98 -1.96
C THR A 65 -12.02 15.11 -2.69
N ARG A 66 -12.31 16.28 -3.28
CA ARG A 66 -13.52 16.48 -4.11
C ARG A 66 -13.49 15.60 -5.37
N SER A 67 -12.36 15.58 -6.07
CA SER A 67 -12.17 14.76 -7.26
C SER A 67 -12.32 13.27 -6.93
N ALA A 68 -11.73 12.81 -5.83
CA ALA A 68 -11.87 11.43 -5.35
C ALA A 68 -13.35 11.08 -5.05
N TYR A 69 -14.12 11.98 -4.47
CA TYR A 69 -15.56 11.77 -4.26
C TYR A 69 -16.36 11.67 -5.57
N GLN A 70 -16.06 12.52 -6.55
CA GLN A 70 -16.74 12.46 -7.85
C GLN A 70 -16.45 11.13 -8.57
N LEU A 71 -15.20 10.68 -8.52
CA LEU A 71 -14.81 9.38 -9.07
C LEU A 71 -15.52 8.23 -8.36
N SER A 72 -15.55 8.24 -7.03
CA SER A 72 -16.24 7.23 -6.21
C SER A 72 -17.73 7.13 -6.59
N LYS A 73 -18.38 8.26 -6.91
CA LYS A 73 -19.76 8.27 -7.42
C LYS A 73 -19.92 7.68 -8.82
N MET A 74 -18.94 7.86 -9.70
CA MET A 74 -19.00 7.36 -11.08
C MET A 74 -18.70 5.87 -11.19
N TYR A 75 -17.71 5.37 -10.43
CA TYR A 75 -17.13 4.04 -10.64
C TYR A 75 -17.17 3.11 -9.41
N GLY A 76 -17.29 3.64 -8.19
CA GLY A 76 -17.10 2.87 -6.95
C GLY A 76 -18.36 2.17 -6.41
N GLY A 77 -19.50 2.31 -7.08
CA GLY A 77 -20.80 1.93 -6.54
C GLY A 77 -21.22 2.83 -5.36
N TYR A 78 -22.52 2.90 -5.08
CA TYR A 78 -23.07 3.79 -4.04
C TYR A 78 -22.74 3.34 -2.60
N ASP A 79 -22.09 2.20 -2.39
CA ASP A 79 -22.00 1.54 -1.09
C ASP A 79 -20.62 1.55 -0.41
N GLY A 80 -19.58 2.08 -1.08
CA GLY A 80 -18.19 2.08 -0.60
C GLY A 80 -17.51 3.46 -0.59
N GLY A 81 -16.44 3.59 0.20
CA GLY A 81 -15.58 4.78 0.24
C GLY A 81 -16.28 6.09 0.60
N PHE A 82 -15.91 7.18 -0.07
CA PHE A 82 -16.45 8.53 0.16
C PHE A 82 -17.94 8.68 -0.23
N ALA A 83 -18.42 7.88 -1.18
CA ALA A 83 -19.80 7.93 -1.64
C ALA A 83 -20.80 7.25 -0.69
N ALA A 84 -20.31 6.42 0.24
CA ALA A 84 -21.15 5.64 1.14
C ALA A 84 -22.13 6.54 1.94
N PRO A 85 -23.46 6.29 1.87
CA PRO A 85 -24.47 7.13 2.51
C PRO A 85 -24.56 6.86 4.01
N GLY A 86 -25.04 7.85 4.77
CA GLY A 86 -25.42 7.66 6.16
C GLY A 86 -26.67 6.78 6.32
N ILE A 87 -26.99 6.41 7.56
CA ILE A 87 -28.15 5.55 7.87
C ILE A 87 -29.43 6.37 7.93
N VAL A 88 -29.34 7.60 8.41
CA VAL A 88 -30.47 8.49 8.60
C VAL A 88 -30.35 9.67 7.66
N SER A 89 -31.46 10.02 7.01
CA SER A 89 -31.53 11.21 6.18
C SER A 89 -31.25 12.46 7.02
N PRO A 90 -30.33 13.35 6.62
CA PRO A 90 -30.02 14.57 7.35
C PRO A 90 -31.26 15.47 7.50
N THR A 91 -31.51 15.98 8.70
CA THR A 91 -32.64 16.88 8.99
C THR A 91 -32.21 18.34 9.13
N LYS A 92 -33.17 19.27 9.01
CA LYS A 92 -33.02 20.68 9.38
C LYS A 92 -34.07 21.02 10.46
N PRO A 93 -33.66 21.33 11.71
CA PRO A 93 -32.29 21.34 12.24
C PRO A 93 -31.67 19.93 12.32
N THR A 94 -30.34 19.86 12.39
CA THR A 94 -29.59 18.60 12.56
C THR A 94 -29.89 17.96 13.90
N VAL A 95 -29.79 16.64 13.99
CA VAL A 95 -30.01 15.91 15.25
C VAL A 95 -28.97 16.35 16.27
N LYS A 96 -29.39 16.77 17.46
CA LYS A 96 -28.46 17.17 18.53
C LYS A 96 -27.53 15.99 18.85
N ASN A 97 -26.22 16.24 18.87
CA ASN A 97 -25.17 15.23 19.02
C ASN A 97 -25.14 14.15 17.91
N GLY A 98 -25.83 14.40 16.79
CA GLY A 98 -25.68 13.68 15.54
C GLY A 98 -24.40 14.07 14.81
N MET A 99 -23.99 13.24 13.85
CA MET A 99 -22.79 13.43 13.05
C MET A 99 -22.74 14.84 12.44
N MET A 100 -23.81 15.26 11.75
CA MET A 100 -23.81 16.55 11.07
C MET A 100 -23.87 17.74 12.04
N HIS A 101 -24.40 17.54 13.25
CA HIS A 101 -24.33 18.55 14.30
C HIS A 101 -22.89 18.71 14.81
N CYS A 102 -22.21 17.60 15.13
CA CYS A 102 -20.82 17.60 15.58
C CYS A 102 -19.88 18.22 14.54
N ILE A 103 -20.00 17.82 13.28
CA ILE A 103 -19.16 18.33 12.18
C ILE A 103 -19.36 19.84 11.97
N LYS A 104 -20.61 20.32 12.00
CA LYS A 104 -20.90 21.77 11.90
C LYS A 104 -20.37 22.56 13.10
N MET A 105 -20.45 22.00 14.30
CA MET A 105 -19.89 22.62 15.50
C MET A 105 -18.37 22.72 15.44
N LEU A 106 -17.69 21.64 15.04
CA LEU A 106 -16.23 21.63 14.90
C LEU A 106 -15.76 22.72 13.93
N ARG A 107 -16.34 22.75 12.72
CA ARG A 107 -16.06 23.77 11.70
C ARG A 107 -16.35 25.18 12.20
N LYS A 108 -17.47 25.37 12.92
CA LYS A 108 -17.82 26.67 13.49
C LYS A 108 -16.76 27.15 14.49
N ILE A 109 -16.33 26.29 15.41
CA ILE A 109 -15.38 26.67 16.47
C ILE A 109 -14.00 26.98 15.87
N VAL A 110 -13.49 26.10 15.01
CA VAL A 110 -12.12 26.22 14.49
C VAL A 110 -11.99 27.28 13.40
N ILE A 111 -12.96 27.36 12.50
CA ILE A 111 -12.88 28.24 11.33
C ILE A 111 -13.68 29.51 11.63
N LYS A 112 -15.00 29.38 11.69
CA LYS A 112 -15.89 30.55 11.67
C LYS A 112 -15.70 31.49 12.87
N ASP A 113 -15.72 30.98 14.09
CA ASP A 113 -15.65 31.81 15.29
C ASP A 113 -14.30 32.54 15.37
N TYR A 114 -13.22 31.82 15.07
CA TYR A 114 -11.87 32.39 15.00
C TYR A 114 -11.77 33.49 13.95
N ASP A 115 -12.24 33.23 12.72
CA ASP A 115 -12.19 34.18 11.61
C ASP A 115 -13.09 35.41 11.85
N ASP A 116 -14.24 35.21 12.49
CA ASP A 116 -15.18 36.29 12.86
C ASP A 116 -14.69 37.11 14.09
N GLY A 117 -13.54 36.76 14.69
CA GLY A 117 -13.01 37.40 15.89
C GLY A 117 -13.83 37.13 17.16
N VAL A 118 -14.69 36.10 17.14
CA VAL A 118 -15.46 35.61 18.28
C VAL A 118 -14.58 34.66 19.08
N THR A 119 -14.56 34.76 20.41
CA THR A 119 -13.80 33.82 21.25
C THR A 119 -14.26 32.37 20.99
N PRO A 120 -13.42 31.52 20.35
CA PRO A 120 -13.79 30.16 20.02
C PRO A 120 -13.82 29.30 21.28
N ASN A 121 -14.76 28.36 21.37
CA ASN A 121 -14.84 27.42 22.48
C ASN A 121 -13.99 26.17 22.20
N PHE A 122 -12.66 26.31 22.21
CA PHE A 122 -11.75 25.20 21.89
C PHE A 122 -11.84 24.05 22.91
N ALA A 123 -12.20 24.33 24.17
CA ALA A 123 -12.48 23.33 25.20
C ALA A 123 -13.50 22.25 24.77
N ALA A 124 -14.40 22.55 23.83
CA ALA A 124 -15.38 21.59 23.34
C ALA A 124 -14.83 20.60 22.29
N ILE A 125 -13.70 20.90 21.64
CA ILE A 125 -13.18 20.13 20.50
C ILE A 125 -12.92 18.65 20.83
N PRO A 126 -12.22 18.30 21.93
CA PRO A 126 -11.96 16.89 22.23
C PRO A 126 -13.23 16.05 22.34
N VAL A 127 -14.27 16.58 22.98
CA VAL A 127 -15.56 15.88 23.13
C VAL A 127 -16.27 15.72 21.78
N ILE A 128 -16.22 16.75 20.93
CA ILE A 128 -16.80 16.70 19.58
C ILE A 128 -16.10 15.64 18.72
N LEU A 129 -14.77 15.60 18.74
CA LEU A 129 -13.97 14.62 17.99
C LEU A 129 -14.23 13.18 18.46
N ARG A 130 -14.25 12.93 19.78
CA ARG A 130 -14.58 11.60 20.32
C ARG A 130 -15.99 11.17 19.89
N ARG A 131 -16.96 12.10 19.90
CA ARG A 131 -18.31 11.80 19.42
C ARG A 131 -18.35 11.46 17.94
N ILE A 132 -17.58 12.14 17.10
CA ILE A 132 -17.47 11.81 15.67
C ILE A 132 -16.90 10.39 15.50
N GLN A 133 -15.85 10.02 16.23
CA GLN A 133 -15.26 8.68 16.21
C GLN A 133 -16.27 7.60 16.64
N GLU A 134 -17.00 7.82 17.76
CA GLU A 134 -18.05 6.91 18.22
C GLU A 134 -19.10 6.64 17.14
N LEU A 135 -19.51 7.69 16.42
CA LEU A 135 -20.53 7.58 15.37
C LEU A 135 -19.99 6.89 14.11
N LEU A 136 -18.73 7.14 13.72
CA LEU A 136 -18.08 6.39 12.64
C LEU A 136 -17.96 4.90 13.01
N HIS A 137 -17.58 4.57 14.24
CA HIS A 137 -17.55 3.19 14.72
C HIS A 137 -18.92 2.52 14.69
N ALA A 138 -19.96 3.21 15.17
CA ALA A 138 -21.32 2.67 15.14
C ALA A 138 -21.76 2.41 13.69
N TYR A 139 -21.50 3.36 12.78
CA TYR A 139 -21.81 3.24 11.36
C TYR A 139 -21.11 2.05 10.70
N TYR A 140 -19.79 1.95 10.83
CA TYR A 140 -19.03 0.87 10.17
C TYR A 140 -19.24 -0.49 10.82
N LYS A 141 -19.44 -0.54 12.15
CA LYS A 141 -19.88 -1.78 12.81
C LYS A 141 -21.19 -2.28 12.22
N PHE A 142 -22.16 -1.39 11.97
CA PHE A 142 -23.40 -1.78 11.29
C PHE A 142 -23.15 -2.22 9.84
N LYS A 143 -22.32 -1.51 9.07
CA LYS A 143 -22.00 -1.90 7.68
C LYS A 143 -21.35 -3.29 7.60
N VAL A 144 -20.52 -3.65 8.58
CA VAL A 144 -19.85 -4.94 8.64
C VAL A 144 -20.76 -6.05 9.16
N THR A 145 -21.55 -5.79 10.21
CA THR A 145 -22.28 -6.85 10.95
C THR A 145 -23.78 -6.90 10.68
N GLY A 146 -24.37 -5.87 10.08
CA GLY A 146 -25.82 -5.69 9.95
C GLY A 146 -26.56 -5.43 11.28
N VAL A 147 -25.85 -5.41 12.42
CA VAL A 147 -26.46 -5.26 13.74
C VAL A 147 -26.84 -3.80 14.00
N ARG A 148 -28.14 -3.53 14.13
CA ARG A 148 -28.66 -2.20 14.45
C ARG A 148 -28.42 -1.86 15.92
N THR A 149 -27.94 -0.66 16.18
CA THR A 149 -27.83 -0.10 17.54
C THR A 149 -28.54 1.25 17.63
N PRO A 150 -28.91 1.72 18.84
CA PRO A 150 -29.53 3.04 19.02
C PRO A 150 -28.68 4.18 18.44
N GLU A 151 -27.34 4.06 18.47
CA GLU A 151 -26.42 5.07 17.97
C GLU A 151 -26.59 5.39 16.48
N LEU A 152 -27.13 4.46 15.69
CA LEU A 152 -27.35 4.66 14.26
C LEU A 152 -28.31 5.81 13.96
N MET A 153 -29.21 6.16 14.90
CA MET A 153 -30.10 7.32 14.74
C MET A 153 -29.35 8.66 14.64
N PHE A 154 -28.10 8.70 15.10
CA PHE A 154 -27.22 9.86 15.09
C PHE A 154 -26.25 9.86 13.90
N CYS A 155 -26.28 8.83 13.04
CA CYS A 155 -25.51 8.76 11.81
C CYS A 155 -26.24 9.50 10.67
N ASP A 156 -26.48 10.80 10.87
CA ASP A 156 -27.38 11.67 10.09
C ASP A 156 -26.67 12.45 8.97
N PHE A 157 -25.82 11.79 8.18
CA PHE A 157 -24.99 12.43 7.15
C PHE A 157 -25.35 11.99 5.71
N PRO A 158 -25.23 12.87 4.69
CA PRO A 158 -25.55 12.51 3.31
C PRO A 158 -24.62 11.42 2.75
N SER A 159 -23.33 11.55 3.02
CA SER A 159 -22.30 10.59 2.65
C SER A 159 -21.06 10.75 3.53
N ILE A 160 -20.18 9.75 3.56
CA ILE A 160 -18.89 9.81 4.27
C ILE A 160 -18.07 11.03 3.83
N PHE A 161 -18.11 11.40 2.55
CA PHE A 161 -17.50 12.63 2.04
C PHE A 161 -17.92 13.88 2.82
N SER A 162 -19.19 14.00 3.21
CA SER A 162 -19.69 15.17 3.95
C SER A 162 -19.07 15.30 5.34
N VAL A 163 -18.54 14.20 5.88
CA VAL A 163 -17.84 14.12 7.16
C VAL A 163 -16.34 14.36 6.93
N SER A 164 -15.72 13.56 6.05
CA SER A 164 -14.27 13.60 5.80
C SER A 164 -13.81 14.95 5.25
N TYR A 165 -14.57 15.55 4.34
CA TYR A 165 -14.24 16.84 3.74
C TYR A 165 -14.10 17.94 4.80
N VAL A 166 -15.00 17.98 5.79
CA VAL A 166 -14.95 18.99 6.84
C VAL A 166 -13.85 18.68 7.86
N LEU A 167 -13.59 17.40 8.15
CA LEU A 167 -12.46 17.01 8.98
C LEU A 167 -11.12 17.44 8.36
N HIS A 168 -10.97 17.26 7.04
CA HIS A 168 -9.80 17.72 6.30
C HIS A 168 -9.73 19.25 6.23
N GLU A 169 -10.84 19.95 5.94
CA GLU A 169 -10.89 21.42 5.93
C GLU A 169 -10.43 22.01 7.27
N VAL A 170 -10.92 21.46 8.37
CA VAL A 170 -10.55 21.88 9.72
C VAL A 170 -9.08 21.52 10.03
N GLY A 171 -8.65 20.32 9.67
CA GLY A 171 -7.27 19.86 9.84
C GLY A 171 -6.28 20.75 9.11
N LEU A 172 -6.47 20.95 7.81
CA LEU A 172 -5.67 21.84 6.96
C LEU A 172 -5.66 23.27 7.48
N THR A 173 -6.80 23.80 7.93
CA THR A 173 -6.86 25.15 8.51
C THR A 173 -5.94 25.26 9.73
N LEU A 174 -5.93 24.26 10.61
CA LEU A 174 -5.03 24.23 11.77
C LEU A 174 -3.56 24.01 11.36
N GLN A 175 -3.32 23.17 10.36
CA GLN A 175 -1.99 22.91 9.83
C GLN A 175 -1.34 24.18 9.25
N LEU A 176 -2.11 24.96 8.49
CA LEU A 176 -1.65 26.12 7.73
C LEU A 176 -1.77 27.44 8.50
N ASP A 177 -2.36 27.43 9.70
CA ASP A 177 -2.46 28.59 10.60
C ASP A 177 -1.84 28.26 11.98
N PRO A 178 -0.50 28.35 12.11
CA PRO A 178 0.21 28.04 13.35
C PRO A 178 -0.29 28.81 14.58
N PRO A 179 -0.59 30.13 14.51
CA PRO A 179 -1.19 30.84 15.64
C PRO A 179 -2.51 30.22 16.12
N ARG A 180 -3.39 29.80 15.19
CA ARG A 180 -4.66 29.16 15.54
C ARG A 180 -4.44 27.81 16.22
N LEU A 181 -3.53 26.99 15.70
CA LEU A 181 -3.16 25.73 16.33
C LEU A 181 -2.53 25.94 17.71
N GLU A 182 -1.70 26.97 17.88
CA GLU A 182 -1.11 27.30 19.18
C GLU A 182 -2.18 27.66 20.23
N VAL A 183 -3.18 28.47 19.88
CA VAL A 183 -4.28 28.80 20.79
C VAL A 183 -5.07 27.54 21.18
N LEU A 184 -5.36 26.67 20.22
CA LEU A 184 -5.99 25.38 20.48
C LEU A 184 -5.18 24.53 21.47
N MET A 185 -3.87 24.39 21.24
CA MET A 185 -2.98 23.59 22.09
C MET A 185 -2.80 24.18 23.48
N ASN A 186 -2.87 25.51 23.63
CA ASN A 186 -2.82 26.15 24.94
C ASN A 186 -4.07 25.87 25.78
N GLU A 187 -5.22 25.64 25.14
CA GLU A 187 -6.49 25.39 25.84
C GLU A 187 -6.72 23.91 26.14
N VAL A 188 -6.43 23.01 25.18
CA VAL A 188 -6.76 21.57 25.27
C VAL A 188 -5.60 20.64 24.91
N GLY A 189 -4.36 21.13 24.96
CA GLY A 189 -3.18 20.38 24.54
C GLY A 189 -3.09 18.96 25.10
N PRO A 190 -3.18 18.74 26.42
CA PRO A 190 -3.10 17.40 27.00
C PRO A 190 -4.17 16.43 26.46
N GLN A 191 -5.42 16.86 26.38
CA GLN A 191 -6.51 16.01 25.89
C GLN A 191 -6.38 15.73 24.39
N LEU A 192 -5.98 16.72 23.61
CA LEU A 192 -5.81 16.55 22.17
C LEU A 192 -4.59 15.67 21.85
N GLU A 193 -3.51 15.77 22.62
CA GLU A 193 -2.34 14.90 22.49
C GLU A 193 -2.66 13.44 22.83
N GLU A 194 -3.44 13.19 23.89
CA GLU A 194 -3.95 11.85 24.21
C GLU A 194 -4.71 11.28 23.01
N MET A 195 -5.60 12.07 22.40
CA MET A 195 -6.37 11.65 21.23
C MET A 195 -5.51 11.43 19.97
N LEU A 196 -4.51 12.28 19.74
CA LEU A 196 -3.66 12.20 18.56
C LEU A 196 -2.66 11.04 18.65
N PHE A 197 -2.07 10.82 19.83
CA PHE A 197 -0.93 9.92 19.98
C PHE A 197 -1.27 8.61 20.68
N ASP A 198 -2.16 8.62 21.66
CA ASP A 198 -2.35 7.51 22.60
C ASP A 198 -3.67 6.73 22.32
N ASP A 199 -4.69 7.37 21.74
CA ASP A 199 -5.95 6.70 21.39
C ASP A 199 -5.79 5.75 20.19
N ALA A 200 -5.92 4.44 20.45
CA ALA A 200 -6.03 3.38 19.43
C ALA A 200 -7.40 3.36 18.73
N HIS A 201 -8.34 4.19 19.20
CA HIS A 201 -9.76 4.23 18.84
C HIS A 201 -10.06 4.78 17.43
N ILE A 202 -9.08 4.82 16.54
CA ILE A 202 -9.29 5.23 15.15
C ILE A 202 -9.64 4.01 14.28
N ILE A 203 -9.10 2.83 14.63
CA ILE A 203 -9.27 1.59 13.84
C ILE A 203 -10.51 0.83 14.30
N GLY A 204 -11.37 0.45 13.34
CA GLY A 204 -12.54 -0.36 13.63
C GLY A 204 -12.18 -1.77 14.13
N ARG A 205 -13.08 -2.36 14.94
CA ARG A 205 -12.80 -3.62 15.64
C ARG A 205 -12.54 -4.80 14.71
N SER A 206 -13.29 -4.90 13.62
CA SER A 206 -13.12 -6.02 12.68
C SER A 206 -11.75 -5.93 11.99
N ARG A 207 -11.30 -4.71 11.73
CA ARG A 207 -9.97 -4.43 11.17
C ARG A 207 -8.86 -4.74 12.17
N LEU A 208 -9.00 -4.34 13.43
CA LEU A 208 -8.07 -4.72 14.50
C LEU A 208 -7.94 -6.24 14.64
N SER A 209 -9.04 -6.98 14.61
CA SER A 209 -9.00 -8.45 14.70
C SER A 209 -8.28 -9.10 13.52
N VAL A 210 -8.35 -8.52 12.31
CA VAL A 210 -7.55 -9.00 11.17
C VAL A 210 -6.07 -8.68 11.34
N ILE A 211 -5.73 -7.48 11.82
CA ILE A 211 -4.34 -7.09 12.09
C ILE A 211 -3.71 -8.07 13.11
N GLU A 212 -4.40 -8.30 14.23
CA GLU A 212 -3.97 -9.24 15.27
C GLU A 212 -3.86 -10.67 14.72
N LEU A 213 -4.82 -11.11 13.90
CA LEU A 213 -4.78 -12.43 13.28
C LEU A 213 -3.59 -12.57 12.32
N GLN A 214 -3.35 -11.59 11.45
CA GLN A 214 -2.22 -11.57 10.52
C GLN A 214 -0.88 -11.59 11.26
N GLU A 215 -0.77 -10.85 12.37
CA GLU A 215 0.42 -10.90 13.23
C GLU A 215 0.63 -12.30 13.81
N VAL A 216 -0.41 -12.91 14.39
CA VAL A 216 -0.33 -14.28 14.94
C VAL A 216 0.01 -15.30 13.86
N MET A 217 -0.55 -15.15 12.66
CA MET A 217 -0.29 -16.04 11.54
C MET A 217 1.11 -15.90 10.97
N SER A 218 1.69 -14.70 11.00
CA SER A 218 3.09 -14.48 10.58
C SER A 218 4.08 -15.35 11.40
N TYR A 219 3.66 -15.80 12.59
CA TYR A 219 4.41 -16.73 13.44
C TYR A 219 3.95 -18.20 13.33
N ARG A 220 2.82 -18.49 12.67
CA ARG A 220 2.33 -19.86 12.45
C ARG A 220 2.79 -20.35 11.08
N ALA A 221 3.68 -21.33 11.10
CA ALA A 221 4.27 -21.92 9.90
C ALA A 221 3.27 -22.70 9.01
N GLU A 222 2.10 -23.08 9.50
CA GLU A 222 1.20 -24.01 8.79
C GLU A 222 -0.27 -23.66 9.09
N LEU A 223 -1.00 -23.17 8.07
CA LEU A 223 -2.45 -22.92 8.10
C LEU A 223 -3.17 -24.10 7.43
N ASN A 224 -4.36 -24.45 7.90
CA ASN A 224 -5.23 -25.40 7.18
C ASN A 224 -6.27 -24.66 6.32
N ALA A 225 -6.95 -25.38 5.44
CA ALA A 225 -7.95 -24.79 4.53
C ALA A 225 -9.13 -24.09 5.24
N ASP A 226 -9.49 -24.53 6.45
CA ASP A 226 -10.54 -23.89 7.26
C ASP A 226 -10.04 -22.57 7.87
N ASP A 227 -8.75 -22.51 8.25
CA ASP A 227 -8.10 -21.27 8.66
C ASP A 227 -8.10 -20.29 7.50
N GLU A 228 -7.68 -20.70 6.30
CA GLU A 228 -7.63 -19.86 5.09
C GLU A 228 -9.00 -19.27 4.74
N ASN A 229 -10.07 -20.08 4.78
CA ASN A 229 -11.43 -19.60 4.51
C ASN A 229 -11.92 -18.62 5.61
N THR A 230 -11.56 -18.86 6.86
CA THR A 230 -11.88 -17.94 7.96
C THR A 230 -11.14 -16.62 7.82
N ILE A 231 -9.87 -16.66 7.43
CA ILE A 231 -9.04 -15.49 7.15
C ILE A 231 -9.63 -14.70 5.98
N GLY A 232 -9.95 -15.35 4.86
CA GLY A 232 -10.54 -14.71 3.70
C GLY A 232 -11.82 -13.96 4.05
N ARG A 233 -12.72 -14.58 4.83
CA ARG A 233 -13.95 -13.93 5.31
C ARG A 233 -13.67 -12.76 6.26
N MET A 234 -12.68 -12.89 7.16
CA MET A 234 -12.31 -11.81 8.07
C MET A 234 -11.69 -10.63 7.31
N MET A 235 -10.85 -10.90 6.30
CA MET A 235 -10.27 -9.87 5.43
C MET A 235 -11.37 -9.11 4.67
N GLU A 236 -12.32 -9.82 4.04
CA GLU A 236 -13.46 -9.18 3.36
C GLU A 236 -14.31 -8.30 4.30
N MET A 237 -14.55 -8.77 5.54
CA MET A 237 -15.24 -7.97 6.54
C MET A 237 -14.43 -6.73 6.97
N SER A 238 -13.11 -6.86 7.03
CA SER A 238 -12.23 -5.78 7.43
C SER A 238 -12.10 -4.69 6.37
N GLU A 239 -12.22 -5.03 5.08
CA GLU A 239 -12.27 -4.05 3.98
C GLU A 239 -13.53 -3.18 4.03
N LYS A 240 -14.60 -3.70 4.63
CA LYS A 240 -15.84 -2.95 4.87
C LYS A 240 -15.76 -2.05 6.11
N ASP A 241 -14.76 -2.23 6.98
CA ASP A 241 -14.58 -1.46 8.22
C ASP A 241 -13.62 -0.27 8.01
N MET A 242 -14.16 0.84 7.49
CA MET A 242 -13.40 2.03 7.10
C MET A 242 -13.56 3.20 8.11
N ALA A 243 -13.76 2.91 9.40
CA ALA A 243 -13.98 3.95 10.40
C ALA A 243 -12.83 4.95 10.54
N ALA A 244 -11.61 4.46 10.37
CA ALA A 244 -10.39 5.27 10.39
C ALA A 244 -10.27 6.18 9.16
N TYR A 245 -10.72 5.71 8.00
CA TYR A 245 -10.46 6.29 6.69
C TYR A 245 -10.84 7.77 6.59
N ALA A 246 -12.02 8.13 7.10
CA ALA A 246 -12.50 9.52 7.07
C ALA A 246 -11.88 10.40 8.18
N SER A 247 -11.53 9.79 9.31
CA SER A 247 -11.10 10.54 10.48
C SER A 247 -9.63 10.92 10.43
N VAL A 248 -8.80 10.13 9.76
CA VAL A 248 -7.35 10.35 9.66
C VAL A 248 -6.97 11.73 9.12
N TYR A 249 -7.77 12.33 8.23
CA TYR A 249 -7.53 13.69 7.72
C TYR A 249 -7.21 14.68 8.84
N PHE A 250 -8.14 14.85 9.79
CA PHE A 250 -7.93 15.76 10.91
C PHE A 250 -6.66 15.42 11.73
N TYR A 251 -6.44 14.13 12.02
CA TYR A 251 -5.30 13.71 12.83
C TYR A 251 -3.96 13.92 12.12
N ALA A 252 -3.87 13.53 10.84
CA ALA A 252 -2.69 13.66 10.02
C ALA A 252 -2.35 15.13 9.75
N ASP A 253 -3.33 15.95 9.35
CA ASP A 253 -3.12 17.38 9.09
C ASP A 253 -2.60 18.11 10.34
N VAL A 254 -3.20 17.86 11.51
CA VAL A 254 -2.74 18.47 12.78
C VAL A 254 -1.33 17.99 13.15
N MET A 255 -1.02 16.71 12.97
CA MET A 255 0.33 16.19 13.18
C MET A 255 1.35 16.82 12.23
N ILE A 256 0.98 17.05 10.97
CA ILE A 256 1.82 17.77 10.00
C ILE A 256 1.99 19.23 10.42
N GLY A 257 0.94 19.86 10.96
CA GLY A 257 1.02 21.20 11.56
C GLY A 257 2.11 21.28 12.64
N PHE A 258 2.20 20.27 13.50
CA PHE A 258 3.29 20.19 14.49
C PHE A 258 4.67 20.00 13.87
N LEU A 259 4.78 19.40 12.68
CA LEU A 259 6.05 19.29 11.96
C LEU A 259 6.48 20.59 11.30
N MET A 260 5.50 21.38 10.80
CA MET A 260 5.69 22.67 10.15
C MET A 260 6.10 23.76 11.15
N THR A 261 5.66 23.67 12.41
CA THR A 261 6.14 24.56 13.46
C THR A 261 7.48 24.09 14.01
N ALA A 262 8.57 24.81 13.73
CA ALA A 262 9.86 24.51 14.36
C ALA A 262 9.73 24.63 15.89
N GLY A 263 9.89 23.52 16.62
CA GLY A 263 9.63 23.49 18.05
C GLY A 263 10.59 24.36 18.86
N THR A 264 10.09 25.48 19.38
CA THR A 264 10.85 26.40 20.22
C THR A 264 10.84 25.98 21.70
N THR A 265 9.74 25.36 22.14
CA THR A 265 9.56 24.83 23.50
C THR A 265 9.75 23.32 23.57
N GLU A 266 10.00 22.77 24.76
CA GLU A 266 10.13 21.31 24.97
C GLU A 266 8.85 20.56 24.56
N ASP A 267 7.68 21.11 24.87
CA ASP A 267 6.40 20.53 24.47
C ASP A 267 6.20 20.52 22.95
N GLN A 268 6.57 21.60 22.25
CA GLN A 268 6.50 21.63 20.79
C GLN A 268 7.44 20.57 20.17
N ARG A 269 8.69 20.47 20.64
CA ARG A 269 9.65 19.46 20.15
C ARG A 269 9.19 18.03 20.46
N ARG A 270 8.55 17.83 21.61
CA ARG A 270 7.98 16.53 22.01
C ARG A 270 6.81 16.14 21.10
N ARG A 271 5.89 17.07 20.79
CA ARG A 271 4.77 16.87 19.85
C ARG A 271 5.25 16.61 18.44
N GLU A 272 6.22 17.38 17.97
CA GLU A 272 6.89 17.21 16.68
C GLU A 272 7.46 15.80 16.56
N ARG A 273 8.22 15.34 17.56
CA ARG A 273 8.81 13.99 17.58
C ARG A 273 7.75 12.88 17.58
N LYS A 274 6.71 12.99 18.43
CA LYS A 274 5.61 12.01 18.48
C LYS A 274 4.87 11.95 17.14
N SER A 275 4.61 13.11 16.52
CA SER A 275 3.94 13.22 15.21
C SER A 275 4.75 12.55 14.12
N LEU A 276 6.06 12.84 14.07
CA LEU A 276 6.96 12.25 13.10
C LEU A 276 7.01 10.73 13.22
N GLN A 277 7.17 10.21 14.45
CA GLN A 277 7.17 8.77 14.71
C GLN A 277 5.85 8.12 14.29
N LYS A 278 4.71 8.74 14.61
CA LYS A 278 3.39 8.20 14.31
C LYS A 278 3.09 8.22 12.80
N LEU A 279 3.41 9.32 12.10
CA LEU A 279 3.27 9.42 10.65
C LEU A 279 4.18 8.43 9.92
N VAL A 280 5.44 8.27 10.34
CA VAL A 280 6.32 7.23 9.78
C VAL A 280 5.73 5.84 10.01
N HIS A 281 5.24 5.55 11.21
CA HIS A 281 4.59 4.27 11.49
C HIS A 281 3.35 4.02 10.61
N TRP A 282 2.47 5.01 10.48
CA TRP A 282 1.25 4.91 9.67
C TRP A 282 1.54 4.70 8.19
N THR A 283 2.58 5.34 7.68
CA THR A 283 2.95 5.30 6.25
C THR A 283 3.81 4.11 5.87
N THR A 284 4.54 3.49 6.81
CA THR A 284 5.46 2.36 6.52
C THR A 284 4.90 1.01 6.95
N ASN A 285 3.75 0.97 7.62
CA ASN A 285 3.08 -0.25 8.04
C ASN A 285 1.91 -0.57 7.10
N ASN A 286 1.98 -1.68 6.36
CA ASN A 286 0.96 -2.08 5.38
C ASN A 286 -0.46 -2.17 5.98
N ASN A 287 -0.60 -2.60 7.23
CA ASN A 287 -1.90 -2.67 7.90
C ASN A 287 -2.48 -1.27 8.12
N MET A 288 -1.67 -0.34 8.64
CA MET A 288 -2.09 1.04 8.85
C MET A 288 -2.37 1.76 7.53
N ARG A 289 -1.55 1.53 6.51
CA ARG A 289 -1.79 2.05 5.16
C ARG A 289 -3.12 1.56 4.60
N ALA A 290 -3.43 0.28 4.74
CA ALA A 290 -4.68 -0.27 4.25
C ALA A 290 -5.91 0.21 5.05
N VAL A 291 -5.72 0.66 6.30
CA VAL A 291 -6.75 1.28 7.14
C VAL A 291 -7.06 2.71 6.71
N PHE A 292 -6.03 3.49 6.37
CA PHE A 292 -6.17 4.91 6.03
C PHE A 292 -6.32 5.18 4.54
N GLY A 293 -5.73 4.35 3.68
CA GLY A 293 -5.75 4.51 2.23
C GLY A 293 -5.26 5.90 1.79
N ASP A 294 -5.84 6.38 0.69
CA ASP A 294 -5.46 7.65 0.06
C ASP A 294 -5.62 8.88 0.95
N THR A 295 -6.43 8.86 2.01
CA THR A 295 -6.64 10.05 2.84
C THR A 295 -5.41 10.41 3.66
N LEU A 296 -4.62 9.41 4.08
CA LEU A 296 -3.31 9.64 4.69
C LEU A 296 -2.34 10.25 3.68
N THR A 297 -2.27 9.68 2.48
CA THR A 297 -1.38 10.15 1.42
C THR A 297 -1.74 11.58 0.96
N ASP A 298 -3.03 11.90 0.86
CA ASP A 298 -3.56 13.23 0.57
C ASP A 298 -3.10 14.26 1.63
N SER A 299 -3.17 13.90 2.92
CA SER A 299 -2.68 14.74 4.02
C SER A 299 -1.16 14.99 3.92
N LEU A 300 -0.38 14.00 3.47
CA LEU A 300 1.08 14.06 3.40
C LEU A 300 1.64 14.94 2.28
N ARG A 301 0.80 15.49 1.39
CA ARG A 301 1.26 16.34 0.27
C ARG A 301 2.15 17.49 0.73
N SER A 302 1.86 18.10 1.88
CA SER A 302 2.70 19.18 2.43
C SER A 302 4.09 18.71 2.82
N VAL A 303 4.23 17.46 3.30
CA VAL A 303 5.54 16.85 3.59
C VAL A 303 6.31 16.60 2.29
N TYR A 304 5.64 16.19 1.21
CA TYR A 304 6.29 15.87 -0.06
C TYR A 304 6.71 17.10 -0.87
N ARG A 305 6.06 18.25 -0.66
CA ARG A 305 6.40 19.51 -1.34
C ARG A 305 7.50 20.31 -0.65
N ASP A 306 7.59 20.25 0.68
CA ASP A 306 8.60 20.97 1.44
C ASP A 306 9.87 20.12 1.63
N GLU A 307 10.98 20.56 1.04
CA GLU A 307 12.26 19.82 1.08
C GLU A 307 12.73 19.54 2.52
N SER A 308 12.56 20.49 3.43
CA SER A 308 13.03 20.36 4.82
C SER A 308 12.22 19.34 5.60
N LEU A 309 10.89 19.33 5.41
CA LEU A 309 9.98 18.35 6.00
C LEU A 309 10.19 16.97 5.38
N LEU A 310 10.40 16.92 4.06
CA LEU A 310 10.68 15.69 3.33
C LEU A 310 11.95 15.01 3.87
N ILE A 311 13.07 15.74 3.97
CA ILE A 311 14.32 15.21 4.53
C ILE A 311 14.12 14.70 5.95
N LYS A 312 13.41 15.47 6.79
CA LYS A 312 13.13 15.11 8.18
C LYS A 312 12.27 13.85 8.29
N PHE A 313 11.24 13.73 7.47
CA PHE A 313 10.38 12.55 7.36
C PHE A 313 11.16 11.33 6.90
N CYS A 314 11.95 11.47 5.84
CA CYS A 314 12.81 10.41 5.33
C CYS A 314 13.78 9.92 6.41
N ARG A 315 14.57 10.82 7.04
CA ARG A 315 15.55 10.45 8.09
C ARG A 315 14.92 9.81 9.33
N ALA A 316 13.63 10.00 9.55
CA ALA A 316 12.90 9.31 10.61
C ALA A 316 12.43 7.89 10.21
N GLY A 317 12.73 7.45 8.99
CA GLY A 317 12.35 6.15 8.42
C GLY A 317 11.20 6.21 7.41
N GLY A 318 10.76 7.39 6.99
CA GLY A 318 9.58 7.57 6.13
C GLY A 318 9.76 7.20 4.65
N ILE A 319 10.98 6.84 4.21
CA ILE A 319 11.25 6.54 2.79
C ILE A 319 10.36 5.41 2.26
N GLY A 320 10.15 4.34 3.03
CA GLY A 320 9.26 3.24 2.61
C GLY A 320 7.84 3.72 2.30
N GLY A 321 7.29 4.60 3.14
CA GLY A 321 5.95 5.15 2.93
C GLY A 321 5.86 6.02 1.68
N LEU A 322 6.87 6.85 1.45
CA LEU A 322 7.00 7.66 0.24
C LEU A 322 7.14 6.79 -1.03
N MET A 323 7.94 5.73 -0.97
CA MET A 323 8.13 4.78 -2.07
C MET A 323 6.84 4.04 -2.40
N PHE A 324 6.07 3.62 -1.40
CA PHE A 324 4.75 3.04 -1.63
C PHE A 324 3.83 4.03 -2.35
N ASP A 325 3.79 5.29 -1.89
CA ASP A 325 2.90 6.30 -2.46
C ASP A 325 3.16 6.56 -3.95
N CYS A 326 4.34 6.20 -4.47
CA CYS A 326 4.70 6.31 -5.89
C CYS A 326 3.89 5.38 -6.83
N THR A 327 3.11 4.44 -6.30
CA THR A 327 2.39 3.41 -7.08
C THR A 327 0.95 3.81 -7.44
N MET A 328 -0.04 3.38 -6.66
CA MET A 328 -1.48 3.55 -6.92
C MET A 328 -2.14 4.45 -5.89
N THR A 329 -1.53 5.58 -5.59
CA THR A 329 -2.19 6.61 -4.76
C THR A 329 -2.58 7.80 -5.62
N ALA A 330 -3.58 8.55 -5.16
CA ALA A 330 -3.99 9.80 -5.80
C ALA A 330 -2.86 10.86 -5.83
N CYS A 331 -1.77 10.66 -5.08
CA CYS A 331 -0.60 11.55 -5.04
C CYS A 331 0.66 10.91 -5.67
N SER A 332 0.51 9.85 -6.48
CA SER A 332 1.65 9.10 -7.03
C SER A 332 2.65 10.00 -7.77
N SER A 333 2.17 10.88 -8.66
CA SER A 333 3.02 11.81 -9.39
C SER A 333 3.86 12.73 -8.49
N MET A 334 3.26 13.22 -7.39
CA MET A 334 3.92 14.06 -6.41
C MET A 334 4.94 13.27 -5.59
N ALA A 335 4.59 12.07 -5.14
CA ALA A 335 5.50 11.18 -4.43
C ALA A 335 6.71 10.81 -5.32
N GLN A 336 6.48 10.48 -6.60
CA GLN A 336 7.55 10.19 -7.55
C GLN A 336 8.47 11.41 -7.77
N LYS A 337 7.91 12.62 -7.87
CA LYS A 337 8.69 13.86 -7.95
C LYS A 337 9.53 14.06 -6.69
N ALA A 338 8.92 13.89 -5.52
CA ALA A 338 9.58 14.03 -4.22
C ALA A 338 10.76 13.05 -4.06
N VAL A 339 10.57 11.77 -4.42
CA VAL A 339 11.64 10.76 -4.41
C VAL A 339 12.82 11.17 -5.30
N ARG A 340 12.54 11.63 -6.53
CA ARG A 340 13.59 12.06 -7.48
C ARG A 340 14.34 13.30 -7.01
N SER A 341 13.71 14.17 -6.22
CA SER A 341 14.34 15.35 -5.65
C SER A 341 15.02 15.11 -4.30
N LEU A 342 14.99 13.89 -3.74
CA LEU A 342 15.58 13.63 -2.44
C LEU A 342 17.09 13.85 -2.45
N PRO A 343 17.64 14.72 -1.58
CA PRO A 343 19.08 14.86 -1.44
C PRO A 343 19.69 13.64 -0.76
N GLU A 344 20.98 13.43 -0.94
CA GLU A 344 21.74 12.30 -0.36
C GLU A 344 21.56 12.20 1.17
N ALA A 345 21.49 13.34 1.86
CA ALA A 345 21.29 13.41 3.32
C ALA A 345 19.98 12.75 3.81
N ALA A 346 18.96 12.61 2.94
CA ALA A 346 17.72 11.93 3.28
C ALA A 346 17.90 10.40 3.39
N TRP A 347 18.94 9.85 2.75
CA TRP A 347 19.28 8.41 2.73
C TRP A 347 20.23 8.00 3.85
N GLU A 348 20.60 8.91 4.75
CA GLU A 348 21.53 8.67 5.84
C GLU A 348 20.81 8.36 7.17
N ALA A 349 21.50 7.62 8.06
CA ALA A 349 21.08 7.31 9.43
C ALA A 349 19.79 6.48 9.60
N HIS A 350 19.45 5.63 8.62
CA HIS A 350 18.32 4.70 8.73
C HIS A 350 18.63 3.50 9.62
N THR A 351 17.63 3.03 10.35
CA THR A 351 17.69 1.78 11.12
C THR A 351 17.46 0.57 10.20
N SER A 352 17.89 -0.63 10.62
CA SER A 352 17.62 -1.87 9.86
C SER A 352 16.12 -2.05 9.57
N THR A 353 15.24 -1.73 10.53
CA THR A 353 13.78 -1.79 10.34
C THR A 353 13.29 -0.83 9.26
N ALA A 354 13.80 0.41 9.24
CA ALA A 354 13.42 1.40 8.22
C ALA A 354 13.90 0.97 6.83
N LEU A 355 15.11 0.41 6.73
CA LEU A 355 15.67 -0.13 5.49
C LEU A 355 14.86 -1.32 4.97
N LEU A 356 14.48 -2.25 5.86
CA LEU A 356 13.63 -3.39 5.51
C LEU A 356 12.23 -2.96 5.03
N ASN A 357 11.61 -1.98 5.69
CA ASN A 357 10.33 -1.42 5.23
C ASN A 357 10.47 -0.74 3.87
N THR A 358 11.60 -0.07 3.62
CA THR A 358 11.89 0.58 2.34
C THR A 358 12.08 -0.45 1.22
N THR A 359 12.87 -1.51 1.43
CA THR A 359 13.03 -2.59 0.44
C THR A 359 11.72 -3.33 0.17
N ARG A 360 10.88 -3.54 1.19
CA ARG A 360 9.51 -4.05 1.02
C ARG A 360 8.68 -3.17 0.10
N SER A 361 8.60 -1.89 0.41
CA SER A 361 7.81 -0.93 -0.37
C SER A 361 8.30 -0.85 -1.82
N MET A 362 9.61 -0.89 -2.05
CA MET A 362 10.19 -0.93 -3.39
C MET A 362 9.83 -2.18 -4.19
N ALA A 363 9.67 -3.34 -3.55
CA ALA A 363 9.26 -4.55 -4.26
C ALA A 363 7.80 -4.50 -4.70
N GLU A 364 6.94 -3.82 -3.94
CA GLU A 364 5.54 -3.62 -4.31
C GLU A 364 5.41 -2.71 -5.55
N ILE A 365 6.33 -1.75 -5.73
CA ILE A 365 6.42 -0.94 -6.95
C ILE A 365 6.53 -1.80 -8.22
N LYS A 366 7.29 -2.90 -8.17
CA LYS A 366 7.49 -3.83 -9.29
C LYS A 366 6.23 -4.62 -9.66
N LYS A 367 5.34 -4.90 -8.72
CA LYS A 367 4.18 -5.78 -8.93
C LYS A 367 3.01 -5.13 -9.66
N VAL A 368 2.89 -3.81 -9.55
CA VAL A 368 1.62 -3.12 -9.81
C VAL A 368 1.57 -2.47 -11.18
N GLN A 369 2.71 -2.16 -11.81
CA GLN A 369 2.75 -1.46 -13.09
C GLN A 369 3.75 -2.13 -14.03
N ASN A 370 3.26 -2.66 -15.15
CA ASN A 370 4.07 -3.08 -16.31
C ASN A 370 4.71 -1.88 -17.04
N SER A 371 5.02 -0.80 -16.33
CA SER A 371 5.59 0.43 -16.88
C SER A 371 7.04 0.61 -16.42
N TRP A 372 7.85 1.32 -17.23
CA TRP A 372 9.29 1.48 -16.98
C TRP A 372 9.60 2.56 -15.92
N LYS A 373 8.68 3.50 -15.68
CA LYS A 373 8.88 4.65 -14.76
C LYS A 373 9.03 4.28 -13.27
N PRO A 374 8.31 3.27 -12.74
CA PRO A 374 8.46 2.85 -11.35
C PRO A 374 9.72 1.99 -11.12
N LEU A 375 10.23 1.32 -12.17
CA LEU A 375 11.51 0.61 -12.13
C LEU A 375 12.65 1.57 -11.77
N ASP A 376 12.70 2.76 -12.39
CA ASP A 376 13.73 3.77 -12.12
C ASP A 376 13.81 4.16 -10.62
N LEU A 377 12.66 4.24 -9.95
CA LEU A 377 12.60 4.59 -8.53
C LEU A 377 13.11 3.44 -7.65
N MET A 378 12.78 2.20 -8.01
CA MET A 378 13.35 1.02 -7.37
C MET A 378 14.87 0.97 -7.54
N ILE A 379 15.39 1.23 -8.76
CA ILE A 379 16.82 1.27 -9.03
C ILE A 379 17.51 2.38 -8.22
N LEU A 380 16.95 3.59 -8.19
CA LEU A 380 17.44 4.71 -7.37
C LEU A 380 17.48 4.36 -5.89
N GLY A 381 16.44 3.71 -5.37
CA GLY A 381 16.39 3.29 -3.96
C GLY A 381 17.42 2.19 -3.66
N CYS A 382 17.56 1.19 -4.53
CA CYS A 382 18.61 0.17 -4.44
C CYS A 382 20.01 0.80 -4.45
N HIS A 383 20.26 1.76 -5.33
CA HIS A 383 21.52 2.51 -5.38
C HIS A 383 21.83 3.19 -4.06
N ASN A 384 20.89 3.98 -3.54
CA ASN A 384 21.10 4.75 -2.32
C ASN A 384 21.23 3.85 -1.08
N ILE A 385 20.47 2.76 -0.99
CA ILE A 385 20.62 1.78 0.10
C ILE A 385 22.00 1.13 0.04
N TYR A 386 22.40 0.63 -1.14
CA TYR A 386 23.70 -0.03 -1.29
C TYR A 386 24.86 0.91 -0.98
N LYS A 387 24.83 2.13 -1.54
CA LYS A 387 25.85 3.17 -1.35
C LYS A 387 26.09 3.52 0.12
N ASN A 388 25.02 3.55 0.93
CA ASN A 388 25.07 3.98 2.33
C ASN A 388 25.21 2.83 3.34
N TYR A 389 24.67 1.64 3.04
CA TYR A 389 24.53 0.54 4.01
C TYR A 389 25.12 -0.79 3.53
N GLY A 390 25.59 -0.87 2.28
CA GLY A 390 26.15 -2.09 1.71
C GLY A 390 25.10 -3.18 1.44
N ILE A 391 25.52 -4.45 1.49
CA ILE A 391 24.69 -5.61 1.10
C ILE A 391 23.67 -6.03 2.16
N THR A 392 23.92 -5.72 3.44
CA THR A 392 23.16 -6.28 4.57
C THR A 392 21.65 -6.07 4.44
N PRO A 393 21.13 -4.89 4.07
CA PRO A 393 19.68 -4.70 3.93
C PRO A 393 19.03 -5.60 2.88
N PHE A 394 19.74 -5.95 1.80
CA PHE A 394 19.22 -6.84 0.77
C PHE A 394 19.22 -8.30 1.20
N ILE A 395 20.21 -8.71 1.99
CA ILE A 395 20.25 -10.05 2.61
C ILE A 395 19.05 -10.19 3.57
N GLU A 396 18.89 -9.26 4.50
CA GLU A 396 17.77 -9.26 5.46
C GLU A 396 16.42 -9.25 4.74
N ALA A 397 16.27 -8.43 3.69
CA ALA A 397 15.08 -8.41 2.85
C ALA A 397 14.82 -9.78 2.19
N SER A 398 15.86 -10.42 1.64
CA SER A 398 15.73 -11.72 0.98
C SER A 398 15.31 -12.85 1.92
N GLU A 399 15.63 -12.75 3.22
CA GLU A 399 15.30 -13.76 4.22
C GLU A 399 13.92 -13.56 4.86
N THR A 400 13.40 -12.33 4.84
CA THR A 400 12.22 -11.92 5.63
C THR A 400 11.03 -11.44 4.81
N MET A 401 11.17 -11.29 3.50
CA MET A 401 10.08 -10.87 2.60
C MET A 401 9.33 -12.07 2.00
N GLY A 402 8.15 -11.77 1.44
CA GLY A 402 7.31 -12.74 0.73
C GLY A 402 8.00 -13.38 -0.47
N TRP A 403 7.40 -14.48 -0.94
CA TRP A 403 7.97 -15.44 -1.88
C TRP A 403 8.44 -14.86 -3.22
N GLU A 404 7.76 -13.84 -3.76
CA GLU A 404 8.10 -13.28 -5.09
C GLU A 404 9.01 -12.06 -4.99
N GLU A 405 8.86 -11.28 -3.92
CA GLU A 405 9.51 -9.99 -3.72
C GLU A 405 10.99 -10.14 -3.33
N ALA A 406 11.32 -11.22 -2.63
CA ALA A 406 12.67 -11.52 -2.14
C ALA A 406 13.65 -11.96 -3.25
N MET A 407 13.16 -12.39 -4.42
CA MET A 407 14.00 -13.01 -5.46
C MET A 407 15.06 -12.04 -6.02
N PHE A 408 14.63 -10.83 -6.41
CA PHE A 408 15.54 -9.85 -6.99
C PHE A 408 16.57 -9.38 -5.95
N TYR A 409 16.16 -9.18 -4.70
CA TYR A 409 17.09 -8.80 -3.63
C TYR A 409 18.08 -9.91 -3.28
N SER A 410 17.65 -11.19 -3.32
CA SER A 410 18.54 -12.34 -3.18
C SER A 410 19.61 -12.36 -4.29
N TYR A 411 19.18 -12.19 -5.55
CA TYR A 411 20.08 -12.09 -6.69
C TYR A 411 21.04 -10.90 -6.56
N LEU A 412 20.51 -9.72 -6.21
CA LEU A 412 21.28 -8.49 -6.07
C LEU A 412 22.35 -8.60 -4.97
N ALA A 413 21.98 -9.15 -3.80
CA ALA A 413 22.91 -9.40 -2.71
C ALA A 413 24.04 -10.34 -3.13
N HIS A 414 23.72 -11.41 -3.85
CA HIS A 414 24.70 -12.36 -4.37
C HIS A 414 25.67 -11.72 -5.36
N GLN A 415 25.15 -10.94 -6.31
CA GLN A 415 25.97 -10.24 -7.31
C GLN A 415 26.89 -9.21 -6.65
N PHE A 416 26.40 -8.45 -5.67
CA PHE A 416 27.25 -7.52 -4.92
C PHE A 416 28.33 -8.22 -4.11
N GLN A 417 28.03 -9.39 -3.54
CA GLN A 417 29.01 -10.20 -2.83
C GLN A 417 30.10 -10.75 -3.76
N GLN A 418 29.75 -11.19 -4.97
CA GLN A 418 30.69 -11.70 -5.97
C GLN A 418 31.54 -10.59 -6.60
N ARG A 419 30.93 -9.46 -6.97
CA ARG A 419 31.59 -8.37 -7.70
C ARG A 419 32.47 -7.52 -6.78
N GLY A 420 32.17 -7.44 -5.48
CA GLY A 420 33.05 -6.85 -4.47
C GLY A 420 33.31 -5.34 -4.62
N LEU A 421 32.45 -4.61 -5.34
CA LEU A 421 32.63 -3.19 -5.64
C LEU A 421 31.88 -2.31 -4.63
N PRO A 422 32.54 -1.41 -3.89
CA PRO A 422 31.92 -0.65 -2.78
C PRO A 422 30.86 0.36 -3.21
N ARG A 423 30.78 0.71 -4.51
CA ARG A 423 29.78 1.63 -5.06
C ARG A 423 29.40 1.16 -6.46
N GLN A 424 28.11 0.92 -6.66
CA GLN A 424 27.52 0.64 -7.96
C GLN A 424 26.66 1.84 -8.33
N SER A 425 26.79 2.35 -9.55
CA SER A 425 25.94 3.36 -10.16
C SER A 425 24.51 2.84 -10.38
N GLU A 426 23.56 3.74 -10.59
CA GLU A 426 22.18 3.36 -10.94
C GLU A 426 22.14 2.49 -12.21
N ASP A 427 22.97 2.81 -13.22
CA ASP A 427 23.07 2.04 -14.47
C ASP A 427 23.59 0.61 -14.23
N GLU A 428 24.54 0.43 -13.31
CA GLU A 428 25.01 -0.92 -12.95
C GLU A 428 23.94 -1.75 -12.24
N ILE A 429 23.12 -1.12 -11.38
CA ILE A 429 21.99 -1.78 -10.73
C ILE A 429 20.88 -2.09 -11.73
N ARG A 430 20.66 -1.21 -12.70
CA ARG A 430 19.74 -1.47 -13.82
C ARG A 430 20.20 -2.64 -14.66
N ALA A 431 21.48 -2.70 -15.03
CA ALA A 431 22.03 -3.83 -15.77
C ALA A 431 21.87 -5.16 -14.99
N LEU A 432 22.03 -5.14 -13.66
CA LEU A 432 21.76 -6.31 -12.81
C LEU A 432 20.27 -6.70 -12.81
N TYR A 433 19.37 -5.72 -12.83
CA TYR A 433 17.95 -5.99 -12.95
C TYR A 433 17.60 -6.63 -14.30
N GLU A 434 18.09 -6.07 -15.40
CA GLU A 434 17.90 -6.61 -16.76
C GLU A 434 18.50 -8.01 -16.88
N GLU A 435 19.71 -8.24 -16.34
CA GLU A 435 20.34 -9.57 -16.28
C GLU A 435 19.46 -10.57 -15.51
N PHE A 436 18.85 -10.17 -14.38
CA PHE A 436 17.93 -11.01 -13.62
C PHE A 436 16.61 -11.25 -14.36
N ASP A 437 16.09 -10.25 -15.06
CA ASP A 437 14.82 -10.36 -15.79
C ASP A 437 14.95 -11.25 -17.03
N ASP A 438 16.09 -11.19 -17.71
CA ASP A 438 16.43 -12.07 -18.84
C ASP A 438 17.02 -13.42 -18.39
N SER A 439 17.27 -13.60 -17.10
CA SER A 439 17.85 -14.84 -16.58
C SER A 439 16.97 -16.06 -16.86
N PRO A 440 17.57 -17.20 -17.26
CA PRO A 440 16.86 -18.46 -17.42
C PRO A 440 16.10 -18.88 -16.15
N LEU A 441 15.04 -19.68 -16.34
CA LEU A 441 14.12 -20.08 -15.26
C LEU A 441 14.82 -20.76 -14.09
N ASP A 442 15.94 -21.46 -14.30
CA ASP A 442 16.69 -22.13 -13.24
C ASP A 442 17.44 -21.17 -12.32
N ILE A 443 17.95 -20.05 -12.84
CA ILE A 443 18.52 -18.98 -12.01
C ILE A 443 17.42 -18.40 -11.13
N LYS A 444 16.26 -18.07 -11.72
CA LYS A 444 15.10 -17.58 -11.00
C LYS A 444 14.60 -18.60 -9.96
N ALA A 445 14.55 -19.89 -10.30
CA ALA A 445 14.17 -20.98 -9.39
C ALA A 445 15.13 -21.13 -8.20
N ARG A 446 16.44 -20.99 -8.41
CA ARG A 446 17.42 -21.01 -7.31
C ARG A 446 17.29 -19.80 -6.40
N CYS A 447 17.11 -18.60 -6.95
CA CYS A 447 16.83 -17.40 -6.16
C CYS A 447 15.52 -17.54 -5.38
N ARG A 448 14.48 -18.13 -6.00
CA ARG A 448 13.21 -18.47 -5.33
C ARG A 448 13.44 -19.40 -4.16
N TRP A 449 14.18 -20.50 -4.35
CA TRP A 449 14.49 -21.44 -3.29
C TRP A 449 15.26 -20.78 -2.14
N ALA A 450 16.26 -19.94 -2.46
CA ALA A 450 17.06 -19.23 -1.48
C ALA A 450 16.21 -18.34 -0.57
N ALA A 451 15.22 -17.67 -1.16
CA ALA A 451 14.31 -16.74 -0.48
C ALA A 451 13.21 -17.43 0.33
N LEU A 452 12.95 -18.73 0.12
CA LEU A 452 11.92 -19.43 0.90
C LEU A 452 12.28 -19.46 2.38
N ASN A 453 11.32 -19.13 3.24
CA ASN A 453 11.41 -19.41 4.68
C ASN A 453 11.32 -20.93 4.95
N ARG A 454 11.50 -21.35 6.22
CA ARG A 454 11.51 -22.78 6.57
C ARG A 454 10.24 -23.51 6.11
N ALA A 455 9.06 -22.95 6.38
CA ALA A 455 7.78 -23.56 5.97
C ALA A 455 7.67 -23.69 4.45
N GLY A 456 7.95 -22.60 3.72
CA GLY A 456 7.89 -22.58 2.26
C GLY A 456 8.81 -23.62 1.61
N ARG A 457 10.00 -23.88 2.16
CA ARG A 457 10.88 -24.93 1.63
C ARG A 457 10.25 -26.32 1.68
N TRP A 458 9.43 -26.61 2.69
CA TRP A 458 8.70 -27.88 2.81
C TRP A 458 7.47 -27.92 1.91
N ASP A 459 6.75 -26.81 1.78
CA ASP A 459 5.52 -26.73 0.99
C ASP A 459 5.79 -26.74 -0.52
N PHE A 460 6.95 -26.22 -0.94
CA PHE A 460 7.32 -26.14 -2.36
C PHE A 460 8.37 -27.18 -2.80
N LEU A 461 8.51 -28.29 -2.07
CA LEU A 461 9.38 -29.42 -2.43
C LEU A 461 9.08 -29.97 -3.84
N GLU A 462 7.81 -30.01 -4.22
CA GLU A 462 7.39 -30.51 -5.52
C GLU A 462 7.59 -29.51 -6.65
N LEU A 463 7.66 -28.21 -6.35
CA LEU A 463 7.78 -27.15 -7.34
C LEU A 463 9.24 -26.77 -7.63
N TYR A 464 10.10 -26.80 -6.61
CA TYR A 464 11.50 -26.40 -6.71
C TYR A 464 12.49 -27.55 -6.45
N GLY A 465 12.00 -28.73 -6.07
CA GLY A 465 12.82 -29.91 -5.85
C GLY A 465 13.22 -30.63 -7.14
N CYS A 466 13.71 -31.85 -6.97
CA CYS A 466 14.15 -32.69 -8.09
C CYS A 466 12.96 -33.21 -8.92
N ASP A 467 12.97 -32.95 -10.23
CA ASP A 467 11.94 -33.39 -11.19
C ASP A 467 12.03 -34.88 -11.55
N ASN A 468 13.10 -35.56 -11.15
CA ASN A 468 13.13 -37.01 -11.24
C ASN A 468 12.13 -37.62 -10.25
N GLU A 469 11.05 -38.21 -10.76
CA GLU A 469 10.02 -38.90 -9.96
C GLU A 469 10.61 -40.00 -9.06
N GLU A 470 11.73 -40.59 -9.46
CA GLU A 470 12.44 -41.63 -8.70
C GLU A 470 13.53 -41.08 -7.76
N CYS A 471 13.57 -39.76 -7.52
CA CYS A 471 14.56 -39.15 -6.64
C CYS A 471 14.36 -39.60 -5.18
N CYS A 472 15.30 -40.40 -4.67
CA CYS A 472 15.26 -40.89 -3.28
C CYS A 472 15.31 -39.76 -2.25
N GLU A 473 16.09 -38.70 -2.48
CA GLU A 473 16.19 -37.57 -1.55
C GLU A 473 14.89 -36.76 -1.50
N ARG A 474 14.26 -36.50 -2.66
CA ARG A 474 12.94 -35.84 -2.70
C ARG A 474 11.90 -36.69 -1.99
N ALA A 475 11.87 -38.00 -2.23
CA ALA A 475 10.97 -38.92 -1.55
C ALA A 475 11.18 -38.92 -0.02
N ASP A 476 12.43 -38.87 0.43
CA ASP A 476 12.77 -38.75 1.85
C ASP A 476 12.29 -37.43 2.46
N TYR A 477 12.46 -36.30 1.78
CA TYR A 477 11.94 -35.01 2.25
C TYR A 477 10.41 -34.97 2.26
N LEU A 478 9.73 -35.51 1.24
CA LEU A 478 8.27 -35.61 1.24
C LEU A 478 7.76 -36.49 2.39
N ARG A 479 8.49 -37.55 2.72
CA ARG A 479 8.19 -38.36 3.91
C ARG A 479 8.41 -37.58 5.19
N LEU A 480 9.56 -36.91 5.35
CA LEU A 480 9.86 -36.07 6.53
C LEU A 480 8.89 -34.90 6.69
N ARG A 481 8.32 -34.38 5.59
CA ARG A 481 7.23 -33.39 5.63
C ARG A 481 6.03 -33.90 6.41
N THR A 482 5.69 -35.18 6.29
CA THR A 482 4.54 -35.75 7.03
C THR A 482 4.84 -36.00 8.51
N ILE A 483 6.11 -36.00 8.94
CA ILE A 483 6.53 -36.32 10.31
C ILE A 483 7.26 -35.13 10.95
N LYS A 484 6.48 -34.11 11.34
CA LYS A 484 6.96 -32.80 11.83
C LYS A 484 7.99 -32.88 12.98
N ALA A 485 7.93 -33.91 13.82
CA ALA A 485 8.84 -34.11 14.94
C ALA A 485 10.32 -34.32 14.56
N PHE A 486 10.61 -34.59 13.28
CA PHE A 486 11.98 -34.83 12.79
C PHE A 486 12.58 -33.65 12.00
N ARG A 487 11.91 -32.49 11.95
CA ARG A 487 12.42 -31.27 11.31
C ARG A 487 13.33 -30.50 12.27
N ASP A 488 14.42 -31.13 12.69
CA ASP A 488 15.45 -30.47 13.51
C ASP A 488 16.29 -29.49 12.68
N GLU A 489 17.06 -28.62 13.34
CA GLU A 489 17.88 -27.60 12.67
C GLU A 489 18.85 -28.21 11.64
N LYS A 490 19.34 -29.41 11.89
CA LYS A 490 20.22 -30.13 10.95
C LYS A 490 19.48 -30.52 9.68
N THR A 491 18.23 -30.99 9.80
CA THR A 491 17.38 -31.36 8.68
C THR A 491 16.98 -30.12 7.87
N GLU A 492 16.68 -29.01 8.54
CA GLU A 492 16.40 -27.71 7.90
C GLU A 492 17.60 -27.21 7.09
N THR A 493 18.81 -27.25 7.65
CA THR A 493 20.04 -26.87 6.94
C THR A 493 20.28 -27.78 5.73
N ARG A 494 20.11 -29.10 5.89
CA ARG A 494 20.30 -30.05 4.79
C ARG A 494 19.28 -29.82 3.67
N LEU A 495 18.02 -29.52 4.00
CA LEU A 495 16.99 -29.19 3.01
C LEU A 495 17.36 -27.91 2.25
N TYR A 496 17.79 -26.88 2.97
CA TYR A 496 18.24 -25.63 2.35
C TYR A 496 19.38 -25.87 1.36
N GLU A 497 20.44 -26.57 1.80
CA GLU A 497 21.60 -26.93 0.96
C GLU A 497 21.21 -27.80 -0.24
N TRP A 498 20.27 -28.73 -0.05
CA TRP A 498 19.79 -29.62 -1.12
C TRP A 498 19.18 -28.84 -2.28
N GLY A 499 18.28 -27.88 -2.02
CA GLY A 499 17.72 -27.08 -3.11
C GLY A 499 18.68 -26.02 -3.66
N GLN A 500 19.63 -25.51 -2.86
CA GLN A 500 20.72 -24.67 -3.37
C GLN A 500 21.63 -25.43 -4.36
N GLY A 501 21.86 -26.72 -4.09
CA GLY A 501 22.70 -27.60 -4.90
C GLY A 501 22.04 -28.16 -6.15
N MET A 502 20.80 -27.76 -6.47
CA MET A 502 20.08 -28.23 -7.65
C MET A 502 20.79 -27.80 -8.94
N ILE A 503 20.86 -28.73 -9.89
CA ILE A 503 21.31 -28.48 -11.25
C ILE A 503 20.12 -28.49 -12.20
N SER A 504 20.15 -27.66 -13.22
CA SER A 504 19.10 -27.58 -14.22
C SER A 504 19.43 -28.40 -15.47
N CYS A 505 18.40 -28.65 -16.28
CA CYS A 505 18.59 -29.09 -17.64
C CYS A 505 19.23 -27.96 -18.46
N GLU A 506 20.44 -28.17 -18.97
CA GLU A 506 21.19 -27.18 -19.77
C GLU A 506 20.47 -26.76 -21.06
N ALA A 507 19.49 -27.55 -21.50
CA ALA A 507 18.84 -27.37 -22.78
C ALA A 507 17.54 -26.57 -22.65
N CYS A 508 16.72 -26.79 -21.61
CA CYS A 508 15.46 -26.09 -21.43
C CYS A 508 15.42 -25.15 -20.21
N HIS A 509 16.37 -25.27 -19.28
CA HIS A 509 16.42 -24.53 -18.01
C HIS A 509 15.17 -24.63 -17.12
N ALA A 510 14.18 -25.46 -17.49
CA ALA A 510 12.89 -25.56 -16.83
C ALA A 510 12.81 -26.72 -15.83
N ALA A 511 13.65 -27.75 -16.01
CA ALA A 511 13.71 -28.89 -15.10
C ALA A 511 14.93 -28.83 -14.18
N ASN A 512 14.75 -29.22 -12.92
CA ASN A 512 15.73 -29.22 -11.84
C ASN A 512 16.01 -30.64 -11.32
N TYR A 513 17.26 -30.91 -10.98
CA TYR A 513 17.71 -32.21 -10.50
C TYR A 513 18.69 -32.03 -9.34
N CYS A 514 18.58 -32.88 -8.30
CA CYS A 514 19.50 -32.79 -7.16
C CYS A 514 20.91 -33.33 -7.47
N SER A 515 21.09 -33.96 -8.64
CA SER A 515 22.37 -34.50 -9.09
C SER A 515 22.37 -34.82 -10.58
N SER A 516 23.55 -34.88 -11.20
CA SER A 516 23.72 -35.35 -12.59
C SER A 516 23.13 -36.74 -12.81
N LYS A 517 23.20 -37.60 -11.79
CA LYS A 517 22.61 -38.94 -11.83
C LYS A 517 21.08 -38.89 -11.94
N CYS A 518 20.42 -38.01 -11.18
CA CYS A 518 18.96 -37.85 -11.30
C CYS A 518 18.57 -37.29 -12.67
N ARG A 519 19.35 -36.36 -13.22
CA ARG A 519 19.16 -35.84 -14.58
C ARG A 519 19.28 -36.95 -15.62
N GLU A 520 20.29 -37.80 -15.50
CA GLU A 520 20.53 -38.91 -16.42
C GLU A 520 19.41 -39.95 -16.40
N ILE A 521 18.90 -40.29 -15.21
CA ILE A 521 17.78 -41.22 -15.06
C ILE A 521 16.50 -40.64 -15.68
N ALA A 522 16.26 -39.34 -15.49
CA ALA A 522 15.08 -38.65 -15.99
C ALA A 522 15.15 -38.26 -17.48
N LEU A 523 16.27 -38.48 -18.18
CA LEU A 523 16.47 -38.03 -19.58
C LEU A 523 15.34 -38.49 -20.51
N SER A 524 14.92 -39.75 -20.42
CA SER A 524 13.92 -40.34 -21.32
C SER A 524 12.52 -39.80 -21.06
N SER A 525 12.12 -39.62 -19.80
CA SER A 525 10.82 -39.05 -19.42
C SER A 525 10.77 -37.53 -19.61
N HIS A 526 11.89 -36.84 -19.43
CA HIS A 526 11.99 -35.39 -19.60
C HIS A 526 12.06 -34.94 -21.06
N ALA A 527 12.60 -35.74 -21.98
CA ALA A 527 12.88 -35.33 -23.37
C ALA A 527 11.69 -34.63 -24.08
N GLY A 528 10.47 -35.15 -23.91
CA GLY A 528 9.28 -34.54 -24.52
C GLY A 528 8.89 -33.20 -23.89
N ALA A 529 9.06 -33.04 -22.57
CA ALA A 529 8.82 -31.78 -21.89
C ALA A 529 9.92 -30.76 -22.20
N CYS A 530 11.17 -31.22 -22.33
CA CYS A 530 12.32 -30.41 -22.70
C CYS A 530 12.12 -29.75 -24.07
N ALA A 531 11.73 -30.52 -25.09
CA ALA A 531 11.47 -29.99 -26.42
C ALA A 531 10.37 -28.91 -26.42
N ARG A 532 9.26 -29.16 -25.70
CA ARG A 532 8.17 -28.17 -25.57
C ARG A 532 8.60 -26.89 -24.85
N ALA A 533 9.45 -27.00 -23.83
CA ALA A 533 9.97 -25.84 -23.11
C ALA A 533 10.97 -25.03 -23.96
N GLN A 534 11.71 -25.68 -24.86
CA GLN A 534 12.63 -25.04 -25.81
C GLN A 534 11.92 -24.29 -26.94
N GLU A 535 10.71 -24.71 -27.30
CA GLU A 535 9.86 -24.00 -28.27
C GLU A 535 9.30 -22.67 -27.72
N GLY A 536 9.58 -22.36 -26.45
CA GLY A 536 9.02 -21.22 -25.72
C GLY A 536 7.55 -21.46 -25.38
N PRO A 537 6.88 -20.54 -24.65
CA PRO A 537 5.43 -20.51 -24.73
C PRO A 537 5.11 -20.33 -26.20
N ALA A 538 4.49 -21.33 -26.83
CA ALA A 538 3.78 -21.10 -28.07
C ALA A 538 2.98 -19.83 -27.81
N HIS A 539 3.15 -18.80 -28.63
CA HIS A 539 2.12 -17.80 -28.74
C HIS A 539 0.86 -18.61 -29.00
N ALA A 540 0.06 -18.83 -27.96
CA ALA A 540 -1.34 -19.06 -28.13
C ALA A 540 -1.76 -17.78 -28.83
N HIS A 541 -1.77 -17.83 -30.16
CA HIS A 541 -2.67 -17.03 -30.97
C HIS A 541 -4.05 -17.38 -30.40
N GLY A 542 -4.39 -16.69 -29.32
CA GLY A 542 -5.73 -16.72 -28.79
C GLY A 542 -6.62 -16.23 -29.92
N PRO A 543 -7.86 -16.74 -30.02
CA PRO A 543 -8.81 -16.33 -31.07
C PRO A 543 -9.03 -14.81 -31.15
N TRP A 544 -8.55 -14.05 -30.17
CA TRP A 544 -8.54 -12.59 -30.10
C TRP A 544 -7.52 -11.89 -31.03
N GLN A 545 -6.34 -12.47 -31.31
CA GLN A 545 -5.37 -11.85 -32.22
C GLN A 545 -5.78 -11.97 -33.69
N ASP A 546 -6.41 -13.08 -34.07
CA ASP A 546 -7.04 -13.24 -35.40
C ASP A 546 -8.29 -12.35 -35.55
N MET A 547 -9.01 -12.08 -34.44
CA MET A 547 -10.12 -11.13 -34.44
C MET A 547 -9.66 -9.67 -34.62
N LEU A 548 -8.55 -9.28 -33.99
CA LEU A 548 -7.95 -7.95 -34.16
C LEU A 548 -7.27 -7.77 -35.52
N ALA A 549 -6.65 -8.82 -36.06
CA ALA A 549 -6.11 -8.81 -37.43
C ALA A 549 -7.23 -8.77 -38.49
N GLY A 550 -8.37 -9.40 -38.24
CA GLY A 550 -9.58 -9.30 -39.07
C GLY A 550 -10.23 -7.92 -39.05
N LEU A 551 -10.30 -7.27 -37.87
CA LEU A 551 -10.87 -5.93 -37.72
C LEU A 551 -9.97 -4.82 -38.29
N ALA A 552 -8.65 -5.00 -38.31
CA ALA A 552 -7.73 -4.07 -38.96
C ALA A 552 -7.72 -4.20 -40.50
N ALA A 553 -8.17 -5.33 -41.06
CA ALA A 553 -8.28 -5.55 -42.49
C ALA A 553 -9.60 -5.00 -43.10
N GLU A 554 -10.63 -4.77 -42.30
CA GLU A 554 -11.95 -4.29 -42.77
C GLU A 554 -12.14 -2.76 -42.74
N GLN A 555 -11.11 -1.96 -42.36
CA GLN A 555 -11.22 -0.49 -42.31
C GLN A 555 -10.42 0.29 -43.38
N PHE A 556 -9.85 -0.37 -44.39
CA PHE A 556 -9.18 0.31 -45.50
C PHE A 556 -9.51 -0.27 -46.88
N GLU A 557 -10.80 -0.39 -47.20
CA GLU A 557 -11.24 -0.39 -48.60
C GLU A 557 -12.54 0.43 -48.73
N GLU A 558 -12.41 1.73 -49.01
CA GLU A 558 -13.09 2.30 -50.19
C GLU A 558 -12.42 3.64 -50.61
N PRO A 559 -12.24 3.89 -51.91
CA PRO A 559 -11.64 5.09 -52.45
C PRO A 559 -12.68 6.15 -52.88
N PHE A 560 -12.26 7.42 -52.76
CA PHE A 560 -12.89 8.68 -53.22
C PHE A 560 -13.86 9.39 -52.27
#